data_AF-A0A285GWN5-F1
#
_entry.id   AF-A0A285GWN5-F1
#
_cell.length_a   1.000
_cell.length_b   1.000
_cell.length_c   1.000
_cell.angle_alpha   90.00
_cell.angle_beta   90.00
_cell.angle_gamma   90.00
#
_symmetry.space_group_name_H-M   'P 1'
#
loop_
_entity.id
_entity.type
_entity.pdbx_description
1 polymer ?
#
loop_
_entity_poly.entity_id
_entity_poly.type
_entity_poly.pdbx_seq_one_letter_code
_entity_poly.pdbx_strand_id
1 'polypeptide(L)' 'MNIKQIRNATIVVQYEGKKFLIDPVLADKDAYPPFPTRSI' A
#
# COMPACT_ATOMS: atom_id res chain seq x y z
N MET A 1 5.70 -6.59 -17.49
CA MET A 1 5.23 -6.61 -16.09
C MET A 1 6.28 -5.98 -15.19
N ASN A 2 5.96 -4.89 -14.51
CA ASN A 2 6.82 -4.25 -13.51
C ASN A 2 5.98 -3.95 -12.26
N ILE A 3 6.46 -4.35 -11.09
CA ILE A 3 5.78 -4.17 -9.81
C ILE A 3 6.70 -3.41 -8.86
N LYS A 4 6.20 -2.31 -8.28
CA LYS A 4 6.88 -1.54 -7.24
C LYS A 4 6.06 -1.56 -5.95
N GLN A 5 6.64 -2.09 -4.88
CA GLN A 5 6.08 -1.92 -3.53
C GLN A 5 6.39 -0.51 -3.02
N ILE A 6 5.40 0.14 -2.42
CA ILE A 6 5.55 1.47 -1.79
C ILE A 6 5.62 1.32 -0.27
N ARG A 7 4.54 0.84 0.36
CA ARG A 7 4.43 0.61 1.81
C ARG A 7 3.29 -0.37 2.08
N ASN A 8 3.38 -1.20 3.12
CA ASN A 8 2.35 -2.21 3.43
C ASN A 8 1.90 -2.97 2.16
N ALA A 9 0.59 -2.96 1.84
CA ALA A 9 -0.01 -3.52 0.62
C ALA A 9 -0.11 -2.53 -0.56
N THR A 10 0.31 -1.27 -0.40
CA THR A 10 0.27 -0.27 -1.47
C THR A 10 1.34 -0.56 -2.52
N ILE A 11 0.91 -0.87 -3.74
CA ILE A 11 1.81 -1.20 -4.87
C ILE A 11 1.40 -0.46 -6.14
N VAL A 12 2.39 -0.25 -7.02
CA VAL A 12 2.16 0.18 -8.40
C VAL A 12 2.51 -0.96 -9.34
N VAL A 13 1.58 -1.31 -10.22
CA VAL A 13 1.76 -2.33 -11.25
C VAL A 13 1.71 -1.66 -12.62
N GLN A 14 2.73 -1.90 -13.43
CA GLN A 14 2.74 -1.59 -14.86
C GLN A 14 2.61 -2.88 -15.65
N TYR A 15 1.49 -3.00 -16.36
CA TYR A 15 1.12 -4.19 -17.12
C TYR A 15 0.45 -3.78 -18.43
N GLU A 16 0.92 -4.31 -19.56
CA GLU A 16 0.40 -4.01 -20.90
C GLU A 16 0.25 -2.50 -21.18
N GLY A 17 1.27 -1.71 -20.82
CA GLY A 17 1.27 -0.24 -20.99
C GLY A 17 0.32 0.53 -20.07
N LYS A 18 -0.48 -0.16 -19.25
CA LYS A 18 -1.36 0.43 -18.25
C LYS A 18 -0.68 0.48 -16.89
N LYS A 19 -1.02 1.50 -16.10
CA LYS A 19 -0.51 1.71 -14.74
C LYS A 19 -1.66 1.61 -13.75
N PHE A 20 -1.52 0.75 -12.77
CA PHE A 20 -2.48 0.52 -11.69
C PHE A 20 -1.86 0.92 -10.35
N LEU A 21 -2.65 1.59 -9.51
CA LEU A 21 -2.34 1.82 -8.09
C LEU A 21 -3.27 0.93 -7.27
N ILE A 22 -2.70 0.03 -6.50
CA ILE A 22 -3.43 -0.98 -5.72
C ILE A 22 -3.27 -0.65 -4.24
N ASP A 23 -4.36 -0.77 -3.49
CA ASP A 23 -4.50 -0.50 -2.05
C ASP A 23 -3.83 0.79 -1.57
N PRO A 24 -4.32 1.97 -2.02
CA PRO A 24 -3.67 3.25 -1.78
C PRO A 24 -3.77 3.72 -0.32
N VAL A 25 -2.74 3.44 0.48
CA VAL A 25 -2.55 4.04 1.82
C VAL A 25 -1.62 5.23 1.69
N LEU A 26 -2.22 6.42 1.53
CA LEU A 26 -1.49 7.66 1.21
C LEU A 26 -1.43 8.66 2.37
N ALA A 27 -2.01 8.34 3.52
CA ALA A 27 -1.98 9.20 4.69
C ALA A 27 -0.56 9.42 5.22
N ASP A 28 -0.39 10.54 5.94
CA ASP A 28 0.85 10.86 6.64
C ASP A 28 1.15 9.84 7.73
N LYS A 29 2.42 9.82 8.16
CA LYS A 29 2.82 9.01 9.31
C LYS A 29 2.02 9.45 10.53
N ASP A 30 1.56 8.48 11.33
CA ASP A 30 0.80 8.69 12.57
C ASP A 30 -0.60 9.33 12.37
N ALA A 31 -1.12 9.35 11.14
CA ALA A 31 -2.48 9.86 10.86
C ALA A 31 -3.61 8.95 11.38
N TYR A 32 -3.34 7.66 11.57
CA TYR A 32 -4.30 6.68 12.09
C TYR A 32 -3.75 6.01 13.35
N PRO A 33 -4.62 5.59 14.29
CA PRO A 33 -4.19 4.79 15.43
C PRO A 33 -3.54 3.48 14.96
N PRO A 34 -2.62 2.92 15.77
CA PRO A 34 -1.99 1.65 15.44
C PRO A 34 -3.04 0.54 15.34
N PHE A 35 -2.74 -0.48 14.54
CA PHE A 35 -3.58 -1.68 14.50
C PHE A 35 -3.68 -2.27 15.92
N PRO A 36 -4.87 -2.66 16.37
CA PRO A 36 -5.05 -3.22 17.70
C PRO A 36 -4.19 -4.47 17.83
N THR A 37 -3.34 -4.49 18.84
CA THR A 37 -2.54 -5.66 19.18
C THR A 37 -3.48 -6.71 19.74
N ARG A 38 -3.48 -7.93 19.18
CA ARG A 38 -4.20 -9.04 19.79
C ARG A 38 -3.43 -9.47 21.04
N SER A 39 -3.97 -9.18 22.22
CA SER A 39 -3.52 -9.77 23.47
C SER A 39 -3.87 -11.25 23.43
N ILE A 40 -2.87 -12.09 23.24
CA ILE A 40 -2.91 -13.51 23.60
C ILE A 40 -2.35 -13.67 25.01
#